data_AF-A0A1J5J5Q5-F1
#
_entry.id   AF-A0A1J5J5Q5-F1
#
_cell.length_a   1.000
_cell.length_b   1.000
_cell.length_c   1.000
_cell.angle_alpha   90.00
_cell.angle_beta   90.00
_cell.angle_gamma   90.00
#
_symmetry.space_group_name_H-M   'P 1'
#
loop_
_entity.id
_entity.type
_entity.pdbx_description
1 polymer ?
#
loop_
_entity_poly.entity_id
_entity_poly.type
_entity_poly.pdbx_seq_one_letter_code
_entity_poly.pdbx_strand_id
1 'polypeptide(L)'
;MPDFPETNFDIDAESSFEEIKDLSPSLYRKIFQNDIIFNEIFLTIFPEKKTLKLLLDYFKEKSLEKIIYKTIANLLEEKLES
;
A
#
# COMPACT_ATOMS: atom_id res chain seq x y z
N MET A 1 -23.02 18.17 11.42
CA MET A 1 -21.65 18.16 10.86
C MET A 1 -21.73 17.40 9.56
N PRO A 2 -21.10 17.82 8.46
CA PRO A 2 -20.88 16.89 7.36
C PRO A 2 -19.94 15.80 7.90
N ASP A 3 -20.35 14.54 7.76
CA ASP A 3 -19.42 13.44 8.01
C ASP A 3 -18.24 13.63 7.07
N PHE A 4 -17.02 13.65 7.62
CA PHE A 4 -15.82 13.54 6.80
C PHE A 4 -16.05 12.28 5.95
N PRO A 5 -15.88 12.31 4.62
CA PRO A 5 -15.92 11.05 3.88
C PRO A 5 -14.86 10.17 4.54
N GLU A 6 -15.28 9.12 5.23
CA GLU A 6 -14.39 8.06 5.67
C GLU A 6 -13.83 7.52 4.36
N THR A 7 -12.69 8.07 3.94
CA THR A 7 -12.10 7.76 2.64
C THR A 7 -11.40 6.42 2.83
N ASN A 8 -12.21 5.37 2.96
CA ASN A 8 -11.78 3.99 3.04
C ASN A 8 -11.61 3.50 1.60
N PHE A 9 -10.38 3.52 1.11
CA PHE A 9 -10.04 3.02 -0.22
C PHE A 9 -10.13 1.49 -0.33
N ASP A 10 -10.34 0.77 0.77
CA ASP A 10 -10.63 -0.67 0.72
C ASP A 10 -12.09 -0.98 0.35
N ILE A 11 -13.00 0.01 0.25
CA ILE A 11 -14.39 -0.20 -0.20
C ILE A 11 -14.41 -0.81 -1.61
N ASP A 12 -13.62 -0.23 -2.52
CA ASP A 12 -13.35 -0.78 -3.85
C ASP A 12 -11.85 -0.96 -4.01
N ALA A 13 -11.37 -2.06 -3.44
CA ALA A 13 -9.94 -2.33 -3.33
C ALA A 13 -9.27 -2.51 -4.69
N GLU A 14 -9.97 -3.10 -5.67
CA GLU A 14 -9.47 -3.30 -7.03
C GLU A 14 -9.34 -1.97 -7.77
N SER A 15 -10.37 -1.12 -7.75
CA SER A 15 -10.30 0.21 -8.36
C SER A 15 -9.19 1.06 -7.73
N SER A 16 -9.12 1.08 -6.39
CA SER A 16 -8.07 1.82 -5.68
C SER A 16 -6.67 1.27 -5.98
N PHE A 17 -6.52 -0.06 -6.11
CA PHE A 17 -5.28 -0.69 -6.52
C PHE A 17 -4.86 -0.26 -7.93
N GLU A 18 -5.77 -0.33 -8.91
CA GLU A 18 -5.49 0.07 -10.29
C GLU A 18 -5.06 1.54 -10.41
N GLU A 19 -5.61 2.43 -9.58
CA GLU A 19 -5.23 3.84 -9.53
C GLU A 19 -3.81 4.06 -9.00
N ILE A 20 -3.36 3.26 -8.04
CA ILE A 20 -2.11 3.53 -7.31
C ILE A 20 -0.96 2.59 -7.68
N LYS A 21 -1.20 1.40 -8.22
CA LYS A 21 -0.17 0.35 -8.42
C LYS A 21 1.05 0.82 -9.22
N ASP A 22 0.85 1.77 -10.13
CA ASP A 22 1.88 2.32 -11.02
C ASP A 22 2.53 3.62 -10.49
N LEU A 23 2.21 4.04 -9.26
CA LEU A 23 2.96 5.08 -8.56
C LEU A 23 4.44 4.68 -8.41
N SER A 24 5.30 5.70 -8.30
CA SER A 24 6.75 5.46 -8.34
C SER A 24 7.19 4.49 -7.21
N PRO A 25 8.06 3.50 -7.51
CA PRO A 25 8.58 2.58 -6.49
C PRO A 25 9.28 3.31 -5.33
N SER A 26 9.94 4.42 -5.62
CA SER A 26 10.60 5.25 -4.61
C SER A 26 9.61 5.87 -3.61
N LEU A 27 8.39 6.21 -4.05
CA LEU A 27 7.33 6.72 -3.18
C LEU A 27 6.88 5.63 -2.21
N TYR A 28 6.57 4.43 -2.72
CA TYR A 28 6.19 3.28 -1.90
C TYR A 28 7.26 2.94 -0.87
N ARG A 29 8.52 2.89 -1.29
CA ARG A 29 9.63 2.66 -0.37
C ARG A 29 9.66 3.71 0.75
N LYS A 30 9.50 5.00 0.43
CA LYS A 30 9.50 6.08 1.43
C LYS A 30 8.34 5.95 2.42
N ILE A 31 7.15 5.56 1.95
CA ILE A 31 5.96 5.35 2.78
C ILE A 31 6.19 4.16 3.71
N PHE A 32 6.56 2.99 3.17
CA PHE A 32 6.66 1.75 3.96
C PHE A 32 7.86 1.73 4.91
N GLN A 33 8.89 2.54 4.65
CA GLN A 33 10.01 2.72 5.58
C GLN A 33 9.71 3.68 6.75
N ASN A 34 8.61 4.44 6.70
CA ASN A 34 8.27 5.41 7.73
C ASN A 34 7.02 4.96 8.48
N ASP A 35 7.21 4.43 9.67
CA ASP A 35 6.14 3.89 10.51
C ASP A 35 5.06 4.91 10.84
N ILE A 36 5.43 6.17 11.05
CA ILE A 36 4.47 7.24 11.33
C ILE A 36 3.60 7.49 10.10
N ILE A 37 4.20 7.61 8.92
CA ILE A 37 3.44 7.81 7.67
C ILE A 37 2.56 6.59 7.39
N PHE A 38 3.11 5.38 7.53
CA PHE A 38 2.38 4.17 7.24
C PHE A 38 1.19 3.99 8.19
N ASN A 39 1.40 4.09 9.51
CA ASN A 39 0.37 3.83 10.50
C ASN A 39 -0.66 4.97 10.61
N GLU A 40 -0.23 6.23 10.62
CA GLU A 40 -1.13 7.36 10.87
C GLU A 40 -1.86 7.82 9.60
N ILE A 41 -1.23 7.68 8.44
CA ILE A 41 -1.79 8.17 7.17
C ILE A 41 -2.27 7.02 6.31
N PHE A 42 -1.38 6.07 6.02
CA PHE A 42 -1.67 5.02 5.04
C PHE A 42 -2.72 4.03 5.56
N LEU A 43 -2.65 3.59 6.82
CA LEU A 43 -3.67 2.72 7.40
C LEU A 43 -4.99 3.45 7.70
N THR A 44 -4.98 4.78 7.88
CA THR A 44 -6.23 5.56 8.04
C THR A 44 -7.10 5.48 6.79
N ILE A 45 -6.47 5.44 5.62
CA ILE A 45 -7.17 5.40 4.32
C ILE A 45 -7.30 3.97 3.75
N PHE A 46 -6.50 3.01 4.23
CA PHE A 46 -6.59 1.58 3.94
C PHE A 46 -6.79 0.73 5.22
N PRO A 47 -7.87 0.94 5.98
CA PRO A 47 -8.07 0.33 7.30
C PRO A 47 -8.24 -1.20 7.25
N GLU A 48 -8.73 -1.76 6.15
CA GLU A 48 -8.95 -3.21 5.98
C GLU A 48 -7.76 -3.90 5.29
N LYS A 49 -6.78 -3.11 4.82
CA LYS A 49 -5.55 -3.56 4.16
C LYS A 49 -5.84 -4.40 2.88
N LYS A 50 -7.02 -4.30 2.27
CA LYS A 50 -7.41 -5.08 1.08
C LYS A 50 -6.61 -4.62 -0.15
N THR A 51 -6.56 -3.31 -0.41
CA THR A 51 -5.74 -2.73 -1.47
C THR A 51 -4.25 -2.99 -1.22
N LEU A 52 -3.82 -2.96 0.04
CA LEU A 52 -2.43 -3.25 0.40
C LEU A 52 -2.03 -4.70 0.09
N LYS A 53 -2.93 -5.67 0.25
CA LYS A 53 -2.69 -7.06 -0.16
C LYS A 53 -2.53 -7.19 -1.68
N LEU A 54 -3.37 -6.51 -2.46
CA LEU A 54 -3.24 -6.47 -3.93
C LEU A 54 -1.90 -5.83 -4.35
N LEU A 55 -1.49 -4.75 -3.68
CA LEU A 55 -0.17 -4.15 -3.88
C LEU A 55 0.97 -5.12 -3.55
N LEU A 56 0.85 -5.88 -2.45
CA LEU A 56 1.87 -6.87 -2.09
C LEU A 56 2.02 -7.93 -3.19
N ASP A 57 0.91 -8.47 -3.69
CA ASP A 57 0.93 -9.47 -4.76
C ASP A 57 1.56 -8.90 -6.05
N TYR A 58 1.19 -7.68 -6.43
CA TYR A 58 1.79 -6.96 -7.55
C TYR A 58 3.30 -6.76 -7.39
N PHE A 59 3.77 -6.33 -6.22
CA PHE A 59 5.20 -6.13 -5.99
C PHE A 59 5.96 -7.46 -5.94
N LYS A 60 5.35 -8.54 -5.45
CA LYS A 60 5.92 -9.89 -5.51
C LYS A 60 6.07 -10.36 -6.95
N GLU A 61 5.07 -10.17 -7.81
CA GLU A 61 5.17 -10.48 -9.24
C GLU A 61 6.28 -9.64 -9.91
N LYS A 62 6.26 -8.33 -9.71
CA LYS A 62 7.26 -7.40 -10.27
C LYS A 62 8.67 -7.59 -9.72
N SER A 63 8.82 -8.27 -8.58
CA SER A 63 10.13 -8.59 -8.00
C SER A 63 10.97 -9.49 -8.91
N LEU A 64 10.33 -10.24 -9.81
CA LEU A 64 10.99 -11.05 -10.85
C LEU A 64 11.71 -10.18 -11.89
N GLU A 65 11.25 -8.94 -12.08
CA GLU A 65 11.80 -8.01 -13.08
C GLU A 65 12.86 -7.08 -12.48
N LYS A 66 12.64 -6.52 -11.28
CA LYS A 66 13.55 -5.55 -10.65
C LYS A 66 13.64 -5.70 -9.14
N ILE A 67 14.85 -5.57 -8.61
CA ILE A 67 15.17 -5.72 -7.17
C ILE A 67 14.48 -4.69 -6.26
N ILE A 68 14.14 -3.50 -6.80
CA ILE A 68 13.44 -2.48 -6.03
C ILE A 68 12.04 -2.96 -5.61
N TYR A 69 11.33 -3.70 -6.46
CA TYR A 69 10.02 -4.25 -6.13
C TYR A 69 10.13 -5.34 -5.08
N LYS A 70 11.19 -6.16 -5.11
CA LYS A 70 11.49 -7.10 -4.01
C LYS A 70 11.63 -6.39 -2.66
N THR A 71 12.35 -5.26 -2.66
CA THR A 71 12.55 -4.47 -1.44
C THR A 71 11.22 -3.92 -0.91
N ILE A 72 10.37 -3.41 -1.81
CA ILE A 72 9.06 -2.85 -1.45
C ILE A 72 8.11 -3.96 -0.95
N ALA A 73 8.09 -5.11 -1.62
CA ALA A 73 7.27 -6.26 -1.22
C ALA A 73 7.63 -6.72 0.20
N ASN A 74 8.92 -6.87 0.51
CA ASN A 74 9.36 -7.27 1.85
C ASN A 74 8.95 -6.24 2.91
N LEU A 75 9.15 -4.94 2.64
CA LEU A 75 8.73 -3.88 3.57
C LEU A 75 7.23 -3.93 3.82
N LEU A 76 6.42 -4.10 2.77
CA LEU A 76 4.97 -4.17 2.91
C LEU A 76 4.52 -5.45 3.62
N GLU A 77 5.16 -6.58 3.35
CA GLU A 77 4.90 -7.85 4.05
C GLU A 77 5.14 -7.72 5.56
N GLU A 78 6.28 -7.16 5.97
CA GLU A 78 6.57 -6.89 7.38
C GLU A 78 5.50 -6.01 8.05
N LYS A 79 4.96 -5.01 7.32
CA LYS A 79 3.89 -4.13 7.80
C LYS A 79 2.52 -4.79 7.89
N LEU A 80 2.26 -5.84 7.11
CA LEU A 80 1.00 -6.57 7.13
C LEU A 80 0.98 -7.67 8.18
N GLU A 81 2.15 -8.20 8.56
CA GLU A 81 2.32 -9.19 9.62
C GLU A 81 2.38 -8.59 11.04
N SER A 82 2.48 -7.26 11.16
CA SER A 82 2.45 -6.51 12.42
C SER A 82 1.05 -6.01 12.81
#